data_AF-A0A059A3V3-F1
#
_entry.id   AF-A0A059A3V3-F1
#
_cell.length_a   1.000
_cell.length_b   1.000
_cell.length_c   1.000
_cell.angle_alpha   90.00
_cell.angle_beta   90.00
_cell.angle_gamma   90.00
#
_symmetry.space_group_name_H-M   'P 1'
#
loop_
_entity.id
_entity.type
_entity.pdbx_description
1 polymer ?
#
loop_
_entity_poly.entity_id
_entity_poly.type
_entity_poly.pdbx_seq_one_letter_code
_entity_poly.pdbx_strand_id
1 'polypeptide(L)'
;IVDGQLKLVEGELSKGMLENNTCYLLDCGAEVFVWVGRVTQVDERKTAIQAAEDFISSQNRPKSTRITRVIQGYETHSFKSKFDTWPSGSAAPPSEEGRGKVAALLKQQGMGVKGMAKGPSVNEEVPPLLEGGGKLE
;
A
#
# COMPACT_ATOMS: atom_id res chain seq x y z
N ILE A 1 -4.47 -19.19 5.20
CA ILE A 1 -5.89 -18.75 5.28
C ILE A 1 -6.65 -19.60 4.28
N VAL A 2 -7.61 -20.41 4.75
CA VAL A 2 -8.36 -21.35 3.92
C VAL A 2 -9.84 -21.10 4.18
N ASP A 3 -10.60 -20.79 3.14
CA ASP A 3 -12.03 -20.44 3.23
C ASP A 3 -12.32 -19.32 4.25
N GLY A 4 -11.39 -18.35 4.37
CA GLY A 4 -11.46 -17.25 5.33
C GLY A 4 -11.14 -17.60 6.78
N GLN A 5 -10.86 -18.87 7.08
CA GLN A 5 -10.45 -19.30 8.40
C GLN A 5 -8.92 -19.28 8.56
N LEU A 6 -8.48 -18.84 9.73
CA LEU A 6 -7.08 -18.89 10.13
C LEU A 6 -6.77 -20.29 10.66
N LYS A 7 -5.80 -20.95 10.02
CA LYS A 7 -5.21 -22.19 10.49
C LYS A 7 -3.80 -21.87 10.96
N LEU A 8 -3.49 -22.23 12.21
CA LEU A 8 -2.15 -22.05 12.76
C LEU A 8 -1.18 -22.96 12.01
N VAL A 9 0.00 -22.44 11.69
CA VAL A 9 1.12 -23.21 11.15
C VAL A 9 2.12 -23.35 12.28
N GLU A 10 2.42 -24.58 12.67
CA GLU A 10 3.41 -24.89 13.71
C GLU A 10 4.77 -25.19 13.08
N GLY A 11 5.85 -24.76 13.74
CA GLY A 11 7.23 -25.03 13.32
C GLY A 11 8.02 -23.78 12.89
N GLU A 12 9.24 -24.02 12.38
CA GLU A 12 10.16 -22.98 11.90
C GLU A 12 9.63 -22.30 10.62
N LEU A 13 9.84 -21.00 10.52
CA LEU A 13 9.36 -20.20 9.41
C LEU A 13 10.37 -20.27 8.26
N SER A 14 10.02 -21.04 7.22
CA SER A 14 10.83 -21.14 6.00
C SER A 14 10.07 -20.65 4.76
N LYS A 15 10.78 -20.15 3.75
CA LYS A 15 10.15 -19.74 2.47
C LYS A 15 9.35 -20.88 1.82
N GLY A 16 9.72 -22.14 2.06
CA GLY A 16 9.05 -23.31 1.48
C GLY A 16 7.59 -23.49 1.90
N MET A 17 7.18 -22.91 3.03
CA MET A 17 5.80 -22.99 3.52
C MET A 17 4.82 -22.11 2.73
N LEU A 18 5.32 -21.16 1.94
CA LEU A 18 4.51 -20.14 1.27
C LEU A 18 4.08 -20.61 -0.12
N GLU A 19 2.89 -21.18 -0.22
CA GLU A 19 2.33 -21.71 -1.47
C GLU A 19 1.76 -20.60 -2.36
N ASN A 20 2.00 -20.68 -3.67
CA ASN A 20 1.64 -19.62 -4.63
C ASN A 20 0.14 -19.39 -4.79
N ASN A 21 -0.69 -20.32 -4.34
CA ASN A 21 -2.15 -20.34 -4.45
C ASN A 21 -2.83 -20.02 -3.11
N THR A 22 -2.07 -19.67 -2.07
CA THR A 22 -2.58 -19.47 -0.71
C THR A 22 -2.20 -18.07 -0.19
N CYS A 23 -3.04 -17.53 0.70
CA CYS A 23 -2.69 -16.34 1.49
C CYS A 23 -2.30 -16.72 2.92
N TYR A 24 -1.32 -16.04 3.48
CA TYR A 24 -0.79 -16.29 4.83
C TYR A 24 -0.80 -15.01 5.65
N LEU A 25 -1.08 -15.16 6.94
CA LEU A 25 -0.97 -14.09 7.93
C LEU A 25 0.26 -14.37 8.78
N LEU A 26 1.16 -13.40 8.89
CA LEU A 26 2.33 -13.46 9.76
C LEU A 26 2.22 -12.36 10.80
N ASP A 27 2.03 -12.76 12.04
CA ASP A 27 1.91 -11.86 13.17
C ASP A 27 3.29 -11.56 13.79
N CYS A 28 3.67 -10.27 13.82
CA CYS A 28 4.90 -9.78 14.43
C CYS A 28 4.62 -8.83 15.62
N GLY A 29 3.44 -8.91 16.24
CA GLY A 29 3.01 -8.05 17.33
C GLY A 29 2.50 -6.69 16.83
N ALA A 30 3.40 -5.72 16.63
CA ALA A 30 3.05 -4.35 16.23
C ALA A 30 2.66 -4.21 14.74
N GLU A 31 3.07 -5.18 13.92
CA GLU A 31 2.75 -5.28 12.50
C GLU A 31 2.29 -6.70 12.20
N VAL A 32 1.28 -6.81 11.34
CA VAL A 32 0.81 -8.06 10.78
C VAL A 32 1.03 -8.01 9.28
N PHE A 33 1.70 -9.02 8.73
CA PHE A 33 1.87 -9.16 7.29
C PHE A 33 0.79 -10.07 6.72
N VAL A 34 0.23 -9.68 5.56
CA VAL A 34 -0.61 -10.56 4.74
C VAL A 34 0.18 -10.89 3.48
N TRP A 35 0.77 -12.08 3.42
CA TRP A 35 1.43 -12.57 2.22
C TRP A 35 0.40 -13.18 1.27
N VAL A 36 0.50 -12.82 -0.01
CA VAL A 36 -0.44 -13.20 -1.06
C VAL A 36 0.30 -13.93 -2.18
N GLY A 37 -0.02 -15.21 -2.35
CA GLY A 37 0.43 -16.00 -3.49
C GLY A 37 -0.15 -15.46 -4.80
N ARG A 38 0.63 -15.44 -5.89
CA ARG A 38 0.19 -14.83 -7.17
C ARG A 38 -0.96 -15.56 -7.86
N VAL A 39 -1.19 -16.83 -7.53
CA VAL A 39 -2.22 -17.69 -8.14
C VAL A 39 -3.52 -17.70 -7.33
N THR A 40 -3.55 -17.05 -6.16
CA THR A 40 -4.77 -16.90 -5.33
C THR A 40 -5.89 -16.18 -6.08
N GLN A 41 -7.14 -16.57 -5.85
CA GLN A 41 -8.30 -15.92 -6.45
C GLN A 41 -8.58 -14.56 -5.81
N VAL A 42 -9.27 -13.67 -6.54
CA VAL A 42 -9.57 -12.31 -6.05
C VAL A 42 -10.38 -12.34 -4.75
N ASP A 43 -11.34 -13.25 -4.64
CA ASP A 43 -12.17 -13.35 -3.45
C ASP A 43 -11.40 -13.90 -2.25
N GLU A 44 -10.51 -14.89 -2.44
CA GLU A 44 -9.61 -15.35 -1.38
C GLU A 44 -8.69 -14.23 -0.87
N ARG A 45 -8.20 -13.37 -1.76
CA ARG A 45 -7.40 -12.20 -1.38
C ARG A 45 -8.18 -11.19 -0.55
N LYS A 46 -9.45 -10.93 -0.88
CA LYS A 46 -10.34 -10.06 -0.08
C LYS A 46 -10.55 -10.66 1.31
N THR A 47 -10.89 -11.95 1.35
CA THR A 47 -11.13 -12.66 2.60
C THR A 47 -9.87 -12.71 3.47
N ALA A 48 -8.68 -12.81 2.86
CA ALA A 48 -7.42 -12.75 3.59
C ALA A 48 -7.17 -11.41 4.29
N ILE A 49 -7.53 -10.30 3.65
CA ILE A 49 -7.44 -8.96 4.27
C ILE A 49 -8.46 -8.82 5.40
N GLN A 50 -9.71 -9.24 5.17
CA GLN A 50 -10.74 -9.22 6.21
C GLN A 50 -10.32 -10.06 7.42
N ALA A 51 -9.80 -11.28 7.18
CA ALA A 51 -9.32 -12.15 8.25
C ALA A 51 -8.18 -11.52 9.06
N ALA A 52 -7.35 -10.65 8.47
CA ALA A 52 -6.32 -9.93 9.20
C ALA A 52 -6.89 -8.81 10.10
N GLU A 53 -7.90 -8.09 9.63
CA GLU A 53 -8.62 -7.08 10.41
C GLU A 53 -9.39 -7.72 11.58
N ASP A 54 -10.06 -8.85 11.30
CA ASP A 54 -10.79 -9.63 12.29
C ASP A 54 -9.82 -10.23 13.33
N PHE A 55 -8.64 -10.70 12.90
CA PHE A 55 -7.59 -11.16 13.80
C PHE A 55 -7.18 -10.06 14.77
N ILE A 56 -6.83 -8.87 14.28
CA ILE A 56 -6.43 -7.73 15.13
C ILE A 56 -7.53 -7.38 16.13
N SER A 57 -8.79 -7.36 15.67
CA SER A 57 -9.94 -7.05 16.50
C SER A 57 -10.17 -8.11 17.58
N SER A 58 -10.10 -9.39 17.23
CA SER A 58 -10.30 -10.52 18.16
C SER A 58 -9.20 -10.62 19.21
N GLN A 59 -7.98 -10.17 18.89
CA GLN A 59 -6.85 -10.14 19.80
C GLN A 59 -6.81 -8.86 20.67
N ASN A 60 -7.85 -8.03 20.62
CA ASN A 60 -7.94 -6.76 21.35
C ASN A 60 -6.71 -5.85 21.14
N ARG A 61 -6.20 -5.82 19.91
CA ARG A 61 -5.03 -5.00 19.56
C ARG A 61 -5.45 -3.58 19.18
N PRO A 62 -4.54 -2.60 19.29
CA PRO A 62 -4.81 -1.24 18.86
C PRO A 62 -5.21 -1.20 17.38
N LYS A 63 -6.17 -0.34 17.01
CA LYS A 63 -6.54 -0.08 15.61
C LYS A 63 -5.38 0.50 14.78
N SER A 64 -4.36 1.03 15.43
CA SER A 64 -3.12 1.49 14.80
C SER A 64 -2.14 0.36 14.44
N THR A 65 -2.46 -0.90 14.80
CA THR A 65 -1.68 -2.07 14.39
C THR A 65 -1.57 -2.07 12.87
N ARG A 66 -0.34 -2.09 12.36
CA ARG A 66 -0.11 -1.98 10.93
C ARG A 66 -0.43 -3.31 10.25
N ILE A 67 -1.21 -3.27 9.17
CA ILE A 67 -1.36 -4.39 8.25
C ILE A 67 -0.55 -4.09 6.99
N THR A 68 0.42 -4.95 6.66
CA THR A 68 1.26 -4.80 5.47
C THR A 68 1.02 -5.96 4.51
N ARG A 69 0.48 -5.65 3.33
CA ARG A 69 0.32 -6.64 2.26
C ARG A 69 1.64 -6.89 1.55
N VAL A 70 1.99 -8.16 1.37
CA VAL A 70 3.20 -8.63 0.67
C VAL A 70 2.78 -9.54 -0.47
N ILE A 71 3.25 -9.28 -1.69
CA ILE A 71 2.94 -10.10 -2.86
C ILE A 71 4.10 -11.05 -3.12
N GLN A 72 3.80 -12.32 -3.44
CA GLN A 72 4.82 -13.29 -3.82
C GLN A 72 5.75 -12.76 -4.92
N GLY A 73 7.06 -12.87 -4.69
CA GLY A 73 8.12 -12.36 -5.57
C GLY A 73 8.48 -10.89 -5.35
N TYR A 74 7.71 -10.17 -4.53
CA TYR A 74 7.93 -8.78 -4.15
C TYR A 74 8.07 -8.65 -2.62
N GLU A 75 8.61 -9.67 -1.96
CA GLU A 75 8.80 -9.66 -0.51
C GLU A 75 9.84 -8.63 -0.08
N THR A 76 9.47 -7.80 0.90
CA THR A 76 10.35 -6.76 1.46
C THR A 76 11.42 -7.37 2.36
N HIS A 77 12.51 -6.64 2.60
CA HIS A 77 13.53 -7.07 3.55
C HIS A 77 12.95 -7.30 4.95
N SER A 78 12.04 -6.43 5.40
CA SER A 78 11.37 -6.56 6.70
C SER A 78 10.59 -7.87 6.82
N PHE A 79 9.87 -8.30 5.77
CA PHE A 79 9.18 -9.58 5.77
C PHE A 79 10.15 -10.76 5.76
N LYS A 80 11.15 -10.74 4.87
CA LYS A 80 12.14 -11.83 4.75
C LYS A 80 12.92 -12.07 6.04
N SER A 81 13.21 -11.00 6.79
CA SER A 81 13.92 -11.07 8.07
C SER A 81 13.19 -11.82 9.19
N LYS A 82 11.90 -12.15 8.99
CA LYS A 82 11.09 -12.91 9.95
C LYS A 82 11.19 -14.43 9.78
N PHE A 83 11.90 -14.89 8.74
CA PHE A 83 12.06 -16.30 8.43
C PHE A 83 13.45 -16.77 8.85
N ASP A 84 13.53 -17.97 9.41
CA ASP A 84 14.79 -18.60 9.82
C ASP A 84 15.73 -18.80 8.62
N THR A 85 15.14 -19.18 7.49
CA THR A 85 15.85 -19.34 6.23
C THR A 85 15.10 -18.68 5.08
N TRP A 86 15.78 -17.73 4.42
CA TRP A 86 15.33 -17.15 3.16
C TRP A 86 16.43 -17.31 2.11
N PRO A 87 16.16 -17.90 0.93
CA PRO A 87 17.17 -18.05 -0.11
C PRO A 87 17.77 -16.70 -0.53
N SER A 88 19.08 -16.54 -0.38
CA SER A 88 19.85 -15.43 -0.93
C SER A 88 19.82 -15.53 -2.46
N GLY A 89 18.95 -14.75 -3.10
CA GLY A 89 18.63 -14.93 -4.50
C GLY A 89 19.83 -14.76 -5.45
N SER A 90 20.04 -15.74 -6.33
CA SER A 90 20.51 -15.50 -7.69
C SER A 90 19.44 -15.99 -8.66
N ALA A 91 18.35 -15.23 -8.78
CA ALA A 91 17.45 -15.26 -9.92
C ALA A 91 16.54 -14.04 -9.80
N ALA A 92 16.83 -13.00 -10.57
CA ALA A 92 15.91 -11.89 -10.74
C ALA A 92 14.60 -12.42 -11.36
N PRO A 93 13.42 -12.15 -10.78
CA PRO A 93 12.18 -12.28 -11.54
C PRO A 93 12.18 -11.21 -12.66
N PRO A 94 11.53 -11.47 -13.82
CA PRO A 94 11.37 -10.43 -14.83
C PRO A 94 10.66 -9.24 -14.19
N SER A 95 11.25 -8.07 -14.35
CA SER A 95 10.65 -6.79 -13.99
C SER A 95 9.40 -6.58 -14.84
N GLU A 96 8.23 -6.95 -14.33
CA GLU A 96 6.98 -6.50 -14.93
C GLU A 96 6.71 -5.08 -14.42
N GLU A 97 7.13 -4.11 -15.21
CA GLU A 97 6.81 -2.70 -15.05
C GLU A 97 5.31 -2.50 -15.33
N GLY A 98 4.49 -2.85 -14.34
CA GLY A 98 3.06 -2.55 -14.27
C GLY A 98 2.78 -1.41 -13.31
N ARG A 99 3.59 -0.34 -13.30
CA ARG A 99 3.23 0.90 -12.61
C ARG A 99 2.05 1.52 -13.38
N GLY A 100 0.84 1.21 -12.95
CA GLY A 100 -0.37 1.90 -13.37
C GLY A 100 -0.19 3.40 -13.15
N LYS A 101 0.13 4.13 -14.23
CA LYS A 101 0.04 5.58 -14.26
C LYS A 101 -1.45 5.90 -14.29
N VAL A 102 -2.06 6.11 -13.13
CA VAL A 102 -3.39 6.73 -13.07
C VAL A 102 -3.23 8.19 -13.48
N ALA A 103 -3.26 8.46 -14.79
CA ALA A 103 -3.41 9.82 -15.29
C ALA A 103 -4.85 10.24 -14.97
N ALA A 104 -5.03 11.06 -13.94
CA ALA A 104 -6.32 11.66 -13.63
C ALA A 104 -6.76 12.52 -14.82
N LEU A 105 -7.72 12.05 -15.61
CA LEU A 105 -8.34 12.83 -16.67
C LEU A 105 -9.40 13.74 -16.04
N LEU A 106 -8.99 14.93 -15.58
CA LEU A 106 -9.94 15.97 -15.18
C LEU A 106 -10.64 16.51 -16.43
N LYS A 107 -11.79 15.93 -16.77
CA LYS A 107 -12.64 16.41 -17.86
C LYS A 107 -13.44 17.62 -17.36
N GLN A 108 -12.94 18.82 -17.67
CA GLN A 108 -13.67 20.07 -17.46
C GLN A 108 -14.96 20.04 -18.28
N GLN A 109 -16.10 20.17 -17.61
CA GLN A 109 -17.42 20.29 -18.22
C GLN A 109 -17.51 21.68 -18.87
N GLY A 110 -17.55 21.73 -20.20
CA GLY A 110 -17.76 22.97 -20.94
C GLY A 110 -19.22 23.39 -20.88
N MET A 111 -19.58 24.31 -20.00
CA MET A 111 -20.76 25.16 -20.18
C MET A 111 -20.43 26.23 -21.21
N GLY A 112 -21.11 26.19 -22.36
CA GLY A 112 -21.04 27.26 -23.34
C GLY A 112 -21.82 28.47 -22.87
N VAL A 113 -21.14 29.59 -22.64
CA VAL A 113 -21.77 30.91 -22.71
C VAL A 113 -20.95 31.80 -23.66
N LYS A 114 -21.62 32.24 -24.71
CA LYS A 114 -21.13 33.18 -25.72
C LYS A 114 -21.16 34.59 -25.12
N GLY A 115 -20.02 35.28 -25.04
CA GLY A 115 -20.01 36.67 -24.57
C GLY A 115 -18.64 37.35 -24.48
N MET A 116 -18.18 37.91 -25.61
CA MET A 116 -17.60 39.25 -25.80
C MET A 116 -16.37 39.75 -24.99
N ALA A 117 -15.40 40.25 -25.79
CA ALA A 117 -14.49 41.39 -25.60
C ALA A 117 -13.04 41.16 -25.13
N LYS A 118 -12.14 41.86 -25.84
CA LYS A 118 -10.67 41.80 -25.82
C LYS A 118 -10.04 42.69 -24.74
N GLY A 119 -8.88 42.29 -24.23
CA GLY A 119 -7.86 43.16 -23.64
C GLY A 119 -6.58 42.37 -23.30
N PRO A 120 -5.36 42.89 -23.54
CA PRO A 120 -4.12 42.17 -23.22
C PRO A 120 -3.69 42.48 -21.77
N SER A 121 -3.26 41.47 -21.02
CA SER A 121 -2.65 41.68 -19.70
C SER A 121 -1.15 41.46 -19.80
N VAL A 122 -0.40 42.52 -19.51
CA VAL A 122 1.06 42.55 -19.38
C VAL A 122 1.48 42.18 -17.96
N ASN A 123 2.62 41.49 -17.92
CA ASN A 123 3.63 41.23 -16.87
C ASN A 123 3.42 41.54 -15.39
N GLU A 124 3.84 40.53 -14.61
CA GLU A 124 4.87 40.56 -13.55
C GLU A 124 4.75 41.63 -12.45
N GLU A 125 4.33 41.22 -11.25
CA GLU A 125 4.91 41.76 -10.02
C GLU A 125 4.86 40.71 -8.89
N VAL A 126 6.03 40.45 -8.32
CA VAL A 126 6.29 39.55 -7.19
C VAL A 126 5.76 40.17 -5.89
N PRO A 127 5.13 39.43 -4.96
CA PRO A 127 4.76 40.00 -3.66
C PRO A 127 6.03 40.21 -2.80
N PRO A 128 6.20 41.39 -2.15
CA PRO A 128 7.37 41.65 -1.34
C PRO A 128 7.34 40.85 -0.03
N LEU A 129 8.47 40.22 0.27
CA LEU A 129 8.79 39.59 1.54
C LEU A 129 9.25 40.63 2.57
N LEU A 130 8.60 40.57 3.74
CA LEU A 130 9.15 40.68 5.11
C LEU A 130 9.66 42.02 5.68
N GLU A 131 9.55 42.02 7.01
CA GLU A 131 10.11 42.90 8.04
C GLU A 131 9.37 44.23 8.25
N GLY A 132 8.91 44.60 9.44
CA GLY A 132 9.39 44.31 10.78
C GLY A 132 9.38 45.65 11.54
N GLY A 133 8.88 45.66 12.78
CA GLY A 133 9.02 46.82 13.67
C GLY A 133 7.69 47.38 14.16
N GLY A 134 7.34 47.02 15.39
CA GLY A 134 6.32 47.73 16.15
C GLY A 134 6.83 49.07 16.65
N LYS A 135 5.91 50.01 16.86
CA LYS A 135 5.93 50.89 18.02
C LYS A 135 4.53 51.43 18.31
N LEU A 136 4.17 51.28 19.58
CA LEU A 136 3.04 51.90 20.26
C LEU A 136 3.44 53.30 20.72
N GLU A 137 2.44 54.19 20.71
CA GLU A 137 2.33 55.54 21.29
C GLU A 137 2.39 56.71 20.28
#